data_AF-A0A848UUG3-F1
#
_entry.id   AF-A0A848UUG3-F1
#
_cell.length_a   1.000
_cell.length_b   1.000
_cell.length_c   1.000
_cell.angle_alpha   90.00
_cell.angle_beta   90.00
_cell.angle_gamma   90.00
#
_symmetry.space_group_name_H-M   'P 1'
#
loop_
_entity.id
_entity.type
_entity.pdbx_description
1 polymer ?
#
loop_
_entity_poly.entity_id
_entity_poly.type
_entity_poly.pdbx_seq_one_letter_code
_entity_poly.pdbx_strand_id
1 'polypeptide(L)'
;MKRRNHILRCTALVFLIIGSTLSTKAQNQTYYWVGGSSEWSNPQAWSSSPGGTPLGKVPGESTHVVISSSETNTESVILIDGYSHCNDLMISGPVGLDIANGSLLKVAGELKIT
;
A
#
# COMPACT_ATOMS: atom_id res chain seq x y z
N MET A 1 11.81 29.25 -55.16
CA MET A 1 11.85 29.53 -53.71
C MET A 1 10.58 28.98 -53.03
N LYS A 2 10.44 27.66 -52.77
CA LYS A 2 9.34 27.08 -51.96
C LYS A 2 9.50 25.58 -51.63
N ARG A 3 10.59 25.18 -50.96
CA ARG A 3 10.76 23.79 -50.46
C ARG A 3 11.49 23.73 -49.11
N ARG A 4 11.13 24.60 -48.17
CA ARG A 4 11.66 24.53 -46.81
C ARG A 4 10.57 25.00 -45.86
N ASN A 5 9.66 24.09 -45.48
CA ASN A 5 8.68 24.27 -44.38
C ASN A 5 7.91 22.98 -43.98
N HIS A 6 8.19 21.81 -44.56
CA HIS A 6 7.52 20.55 -44.19
C HIS A 6 8.35 19.62 -43.28
N ILE A 7 9.67 19.77 -43.22
CA ILE A 7 10.53 18.93 -42.36
C ILE A 7 10.56 19.45 -40.91
N LEU A 8 10.34 20.75 -40.72
CA LEU A 8 10.26 21.37 -39.38
C LEU A 8 8.90 21.15 -38.69
N ARG A 9 7.89 20.69 -39.43
CA ARG A 9 6.55 20.39 -38.91
C ARG A 9 6.41 18.95 -38.38
N CYS A 10 7.19 18.01 -38.89
CA CYS A 10 7.18 16.62 -38.40
C CYS A 10 8.11 16.40 -37.20
N THR A 11 9.15 17.22 -37.03
CA THR A 11 10.08 17.12 -35.90
C THR A 11 9.53 17.72 -34.61
N ALA A 12 8.67 18.75 -34.70
CA ALA A 12 8.04 19.37 -33.54
C ALA A 12 6.87 18.56 -32.93
N LEU A 13 6.21 17.70 -33.72
CA LEU A 13 5.08 16.88 -33.24
C LEU A 13 5.50 15.57 -32.56
N VAL A 14 6.73 15.09 -32.79
CA VAL A 14 7.24 13.85 -32.16
C VAL A 14 7.79 14.11 -30.75
N PHE A 15 8.18 15.34 -30.43
CA PHE A 15 8.69 15.70 -29.09
C PHE A 15 7.61 16.06 -28.05
N LEU A 16 6.35 16.27 -28.47
CA LEU A 16 5.24 16.55 -27.54
C LEU A 16 4.51 15.31 -27.02
N ILE A 17 4.85 14.10 -27.48
CA ILE A 17 4.25 12.83 -27.00
C ILE A 17 5.19 12.07 -26.05
N ILE A 18 6.48 12.45 -25.96
CA ILE A 18 7.46 11.81 -25.05
C ILE A 18 7.54 12.56 -23.71
N GLY A 19 6.89 13.73 -23.61
CA GLY A 19 6.84 14.59 -22.43
C GLY A 19 5.65 14.37 -21.50
N SER A 20 4.82 13.33 -21.71
CA SER A 20 3.83 12.93 -20.69
C SER A 20 4.57 12.12 -19.63
N THR A 21 5.05 12.84 -18.62
CA THR A 21 5.58 12.35 -17.35
C THR A 21 5.22 10.89 -17.07
N LEU A 22 6.20 10.00 -17.25
CA LEU A 22 6.24 8.72 -16.55
C LEU A 22 6.29 9.05 -15.05
N SER A 23 5.11 9.28 -14.47
CA SER A 23 4.95 9.31 -13.02
C SER A 23 5.08 7.86 -12.59
N THR A 24 6.31 7.41 -12.40
CA THR A 24 6.58 6.12 -11.77
C THR A 24 6.15 6.26 -10.31
N LYS A 25 4.85 6.09 -10.03
CA LYS A 25 4.39 5.86 -8.65
C LYS A 25 5.22 4.69 -8.16
N ALA A 26 6.01 4.89 -7.11
CA ALA A 26 6.71 3.79 -6.45
C ALA A 26 5.70 2.67 -6.23
N GLN A 27 6.01 1.46 -6.70
CA GLN A 27 5.18 0.28 -6.47
C GLN A 27 5.34 -0.11 -5.00
N ASN A 28 4.59 0.57 -4.15
CA ASN A 28 4.43 0.20 -2.75
C ASN A 28 3.79 -1.20 -2.71
N GLN A 29 4.39 -2.10 -1.93
CA GLN A 29 3.87 -3.46 -1.77
C GLN A 29 2.56 -3.43 -0.99
N THR A 30 1.63 -4.33 -1.30
CA THR A 30 0.37 -4.46 -0.54
C THR A 30 0.42 -5.68 0.36
N TYR A 31 0.29 -5.49 1.67
CA TYR A 31 0.25 -6.56 2.66
C TYR A 31 -1.16 -6.68 3.22
N TYR A 32 -1.62 -7.92 3.36
CA TYR A 32 -2.94 -8.28 3.84
C TYR A 32 -2.80 -8.94 5.21
N TRP A 33 -3.61 -8.48 6.17
CA TRP A 33 -3.71 -9.18 7.44
C TRP A 33 -4.50 -10.48 7.25
N VAL A 34 -3.87 -11.62 7.59
CA VAL A 34 -4.45 -12.97 7.43
C VAL A 34 -4.65 -13.70 8.76
N GLY A 35 -4.35 -13.06 9.90
CA GLY A 35 -4.55 -13.61 11.24
C GLY A 35 -3.45 -14.59 11.67
N GLY A 36 -3.79 -15.61 12.48
CA GLY A 36 -2.81 -16.55 13.08
C GLY A 36 -2.07 -16.01 14.32
N SER A 37 -2.09 -14.69 14.52
CA SER A 37 -1.69 -13.99 15.75
C SER A 37 -2.56 -12.73 15.91
N SER A 38 -2.52 -12.12 17.08
CA SER A 38 -3.11 -10.80 17.35
C SER A 38 -2.11 -9.65 17.24
N GLU A 39 -0.81 -9.92 17.11
CA GLU A 39 0.25 -8.89 17.17
C GLU A 39 0.62 -8.35 15.79
N TRP A 40 0.56 -7.03 15.59
CA TRP A 40 0.95 -6.38 14.34
C TRP A 40 2.37 -6.77 13.93
N SER A 41 3.29 -6.83 14.90
CA SER A 41 4.70 -7.16 14.66
C SER A 41 4.94 -8.62 14.26
N ASN A 42 3.92 -9.48 14.28
CA ASN A 42 4.09 -10.88 13.94
C ASN A 42 4.21 -11.08 12.42
N PRO A 43 5.38 -11.53 11.89
CA PRO A 43 5.57 -11.72 10.46
C PRO A 43 4.72 -12.85 9.86
N GLN A 44 4.14 -13.71 10.70
CA GLN A 44 3.24 -14.77 10.25
C GLN A 44 1.79 -14.29 10.02
N ALA A 45 1.45 -13.08 10.48
CA ALA A 45 0.10 -12.52 10.34
C ALA A 45 -0.15 -11.78 9.03
N TRP A 46 0.86 -11.71 8.16
CA TRP A 46 0.82 -10.93 6.93
C TRP A 46 0.97 -11.83 5.70
N SER A 47 0.21 -11.54 4.64
CA SER A 47 0.38 -12.14 3.31
C SER A 47 0.54 -11.08 2.21
N SER A 48 1.16 -11.44 1.08
CA SER A 48 1.22 -10.60 -0.13
C SER A 48 -0.03 -10.72 -1.02
N SER A 49 -1.00 -11.55 -0.63
CA SER A 49 -2.28 -11.72 -1.31
C SER A 49 -3.41 -11.91 -0.28
N PRO A 50 -4.66 -11.51 -0.59
CA PRO A 50 -5.81 -11.77 0.28
C PRO A 50 -5.94 -13.27 0.61
N GLY A 51 -6.11 -13.61 1.89
CA GLY A 51 -6.23 -15.00 2.36
C GLY A 51 -5.03 -15.91 2.07
N GLY A 52 -3.90 -15.35 1.66
CA GLY A 52 -2.71 -16.12 1.25
C GLY A 52 -1.89 -16.65 2.41
N THR A 53 -0.82 -17.37 2.09
CA THR A 53 0.11 -17.88 3.10
C THR A 53 0.96 -16.75 3.71
N PRO A 54 1.49 -16.95 4.92
CA PRO A 54 2.38 -15.98 5.54
C PRO A 54 3.59 -15.62 4.67
N LEU A 55 3.90 -14.33 4.57
CA LEU A 55 5.02 -13.82 3.79
C LEU A 55 6.32 -13.70 4.61
N GLY A 56 6.24 -13.84 5.93
CA GLY A 56 7.38 -13.78 6.83
C GLY A 56 7.98 -12.37 7.00
N LYS A 57 7.22 -11.32 6.71
CA LYS A 57 7.63 -9.92 6.94
C LYS A 57 6.46 -9.10 7.46
N VAL A 58 6.79 -7.96 8.06
CA VAL A 58 5.85 -7.00 8.66
C VAL A 58 5.78 -5.76 7.75
N PRO A 59 4.64 -5.04 7.68
CA PRO A 59 4.54 -3.79 6.94
C PRO A 59 5.57 -2.75 7.39
N GLY A 60 6.04 -1.95 6.43
CA GLY A 60 6.91 -0.81 6.67
C GLY A 60 6.42 0.44 5.95
N GLU A 61 7.21 1.51 5.97
CA GLU A 61 6.83 2.85 5.47
C GLU A 61 6.43 2.90 3.99
N SER A 62 6.83 1.92 3.18
CA SER A 62 6.50 1.80 1.75
C SER A 62 5.43 0.73 1.46
N THR A 63 4.69 0.28 2.48
CA THR A 63 3.69 -0.80 2.35
C THR A 63 2.27 -0.23 2.46
N HIS A 64 1.40 -0.58 1.51
CA HIS A 64 -0.05 -0.41 1.68
C HIS A 64 -0.57 -1.59 2.50
N VAL A 65 -1.30 -1.32 3.57
CA VAL A 65 -1.87 -2.35 4.43
C VAL A 65 -3.37 -2.46 4.19
N VAL A 66 -3.85 -3.69 4.02
CA VAL A 66 -5.27 -4.00 3.91
C VAL A 66 -5.64 -4.97 5.02
N ILE A 67 -6.62 -4.56 5.82
CA ILE A 67 -7.21 -5.35 6.89
C ILE A 67 -8.69 -5.50 6.55
N SER A 68 -9.14 -6.71 6.24
CA SER A 68 -10.51 -6.96 5.83
C SER A 68 -11.10 -8.11 6.63
N SER A 69 -12.27 -7.89 7.23
CA SER A 69 -12.99 -8.93 7.99
C SER A 69 -13.35 -10.16 7.14
N SER A 70 -13.40 -10.03 5.81
CA SER A 70 -13.60 -11.16 4.88
C SER A 70 -12.44 -12.17 4.92
N GLU A 71 -11.24 -11.71 5.25
CA GLU A 71 -10.01 -12.51 5.22
C GLU A 71 -9.62 -13.04 6.61
N THR A 72 -10.20 -12.49 7.69
CA THR A 72 -9.74 -12.72 9.06
C THR A 72 -10.65 -13.62 9.90
N ASN A 73 -11.77 -14.12 9.33
CA ASN A 73 -12.67 -15.09 9.95
C ASN A 73 -13.24 -14.74 11.35
N THR A 74 -13.36 -13.45 11.74
CA THR A 74 -14.23 -12.85 12.80
C THR A 74 -13.61 -11.53 13.32
N GLU A 75 -14.38 -10.80 14.16
CA GLU A 75 -14.06 -9.57 14.91
C GLU A 75 -12.67 -9.62 15.56
N SER A 76 -11.64 -9.35 14.75
CA SER A 76 -10.26 -9.43 15.19
C SER A 76 -9.88 -8.08 15.78
N VAL A 77 -9.43 -8.08 17.03
CA VAL A 77 -8.69 -6.94 17.58
C VAL A 77 -7.22 -7.20 17.28
N ILE A 78 -6.61 -6.31 16.50
CA ILE A 78 -5.18 -6.37 16.18
C ILE A 78 -4.45 -5.46 17.15
N LEU A 79 -3.50 -6.02 17.89
CA LEU A 79 -2.67 -5.32 18.85
C LEU A 79 -1.49 -4.66 18.13
N ILE A 80 -1.39 -3.34 18.25
CA ILE A 80 -0.18 -2.60 17.93
C ILE A 80 0.74 -2.68 19.17
N ASP A 81 1.72 -3.57 19.08
CA ASP A 81 2.59 -4.01 20.16
C ASP A 81 3.97 -3.33 20.17
N GLY A 82 4.16 -2.31 19.31
CA GLY A 82 5.38 -1.51 19.29
C GLY A 82 5.27 -0.30 18.37
N TYR A 83 6.40 0.09 17.78
CA TYR A 83 6.47 1.18 16.81
C TYR A 83 6.30 0.62 15.39
N SER A 84 5.11 0.81 14.82
CA SER A 84 4.69 0.23 13.56
C SER A 84 4.46 1.31 12.49
N HIS A 85 4.72 0.96 11.23
CA HIS A 85 4.59 1.86 10.10
C HIS A 85 3.88 1.22 8.92
N CYS A 86 3.10 2.02 8.21
CA CYS A 86 2.67 1.73 6.85
C CYS A 86 2.59 3.02 6.04
N ASN A 87 2.58 2.88 4.71
CA ASN A 87 2.29 3.99 3.83
C ASN A 87 0.81 4.34 3.95
N ASP A 88 -0.05 3.44 3.47
CA ASP A 88 -1.50 3.59 3.53
C ASP A 88 -2.10 2.44 4.36
N LEU A 89 -3.23 2.70 5.01
CA LEU A 89 -3.98 1.72 5.78
C LEU A 89 -5.43 1.72 5.36
N MET A 90 -5.91 0.58 4.87
CA MET A 90 -7.33 0.33 4.60
C MET A 90 -7.86 -0.71 5.58
N ILE A 91 -8.92 -0.35 6.31
CA ILE A 91 -9.68 -1.25 7.18
C ILE A 91 -11.09 -1.39 6.59
N SER A 92 -11.50 -2.63 6.36
CA SER A 92 -12.79 -2.97 5.78
C SER A 92 -13.55 -3.94 6.70
N GLY A 93 -14.75 -3.54 7.11
CA GLY A 93 -15.60 -4.34 8.01
C GLY A 93 -15.24 -4.20 9.50
N PRO A 94 -15.89 -4.98 10.38
CA PRO A 94 -15.78 -4.84 11.85
C PRO A 94 -14.44 -5.40 12.35
N VAL A 95 -13.39 -4.57 12.29
CA VAL A 95 -12.06 -4.90 12.80
C VAL A 95 -11.59 -3.78 13.73
N GLY A 96 -11.07 -4.15 14.89
CA GLY A 96 -10.52 -3.22 15.87
C GLY A 96 -8.99 -3.18 15.82
N LEU A 97 -8.43 -2.01 16.10
CA LEU A 97 -7.02 -1.87 16.46
C LEU A 97 -6.94 -1.51 17.94
N ASP A 98 -6.20 -2.29 18.71
CA ASP A 98 -5.83 -1.94 20.09
C ASP A 98 -4.37 -1.47 20.09
N ILE A 99 -4.09 -0.35 20.75
CA ILE A 99 -2.73 0.22 20.81
C ILE A 99 -2.21 0.02 22.22
N ALA A 100 -1.22 -0.86 22.36
CA ALA A 100 -0.61 -1.12 23.66
C ALA A 100 0.06 0.14 24.23
N ASN A 101 0.23 0.19 25.55
CA ASN A 101 0.85 1.34 26.20
C ASN A 101 2.27 1.59 25.65
N GLY A 102 2.53 2.81 25.19
CA GLY A 102 3.81 3.20 24.60
C GLY A 102 3.99 2.80 23.12
N SER A 103 3.02 2.13 22.52
CA SER A 103 3.03 1.78 21.09
C SER A 103 2.54 2.94 20.20
N LEU A 104 2.85 2.84 18.91
CA LEU A 104 2.36 3.77 17.89
C LEU A 104 2.19 3.04 16.56
N LEU A 105 1.09 3.33 15.85
CA LEU A 105 0.96 3.05 14.43
C LEU A 105 1.04 4.37 13.65
N LYS A 106 2.08 4.53 12.84
CA LYS A 106 2.23 5.67 11.93
C LYS A 106 1.75 5.30 10.53
N VAL A 107 0.75 6.02 10.03
CA VAL A 107 0.27 5.96 8.64
C VAL A 107 0.77 7.21 7.94
N ALA A 108 1.58 7.07 6.89
CA ALA A 108 2.21 8.21 6.21
C ALA A 108 1.32 8.86 5.15
N GLY A 109 0.46 8.07 4.52
CA GLY A 109 -0.46 8.47 3.47
C GLY A 109 -1.90 8.36 3.95
N GLU A 110 -2.72 7.63 3.21
CA GLU A 110 -4.16 7.52 3.42
C GLU A 110 -4.51 6.52 4.53
N LEU A 111 -5.32 6.96 5.48
CA LEU A 111 -6.07 6.08 6.38
C LEU A 111 -7.52 6.02 5.92
N LYS A 112 -7.99 4.84 5.55
CA LYS A 112 -9.35 4.61 5.06
C LYS A 112 -10.04 3.52 5.88
N ILE A 113 -11.26 3.81 6.33
CA ILE A 113 -12.13 2.88 7.05
C ILE A 113 -13.46 2.82 6.31
N THR A 114 -13.91 1.62 5.95
CA THR A 114 -15.13 1.39 5.15
C THR A 114 -16.00 0.28 5.71
#